data_AF-A0A833E145-F1
#
_entry.id   AF-A0A833E145-F1
#
_cell.length_a   1.000
_cell.length_b   1.000
_cell.length_c   1.000
_cell.angle_alpha   90.00
_cell.angle_beta   90.00
_cell.angle_gamma   90.00
#
_symmetry.space_group_name_H-M   'P 1'
#
loop_
_entity.id
_entity.type
_entity.pdbx_description
1 polymer ?
#
loop_
_entity_poly.entity_id
_entity_poly.type
_entity_poly.pdbx_seq_one_letter_code
_entity_poly.pdbx_strand_id
1 'polypeptide(L)'
;MKLSMRTWLAVFLLAHVILSTATGFASIEGSRKCKLHLVIYGDPGCEFCMATNKTLNTLLPGCIEFANVVSNVTAVQIYYNLWNAIIRSPDYSVPLIVVYNSSRPIAFIVGWRPIDWWEQLIANLTLQPPKTALLCLGMDCRLLTLQEYRAAINALNKPIKIVYVVAYKGFEKKLLESTDAIVLDETPPEAETIVEKAMRLLNISSVRSYAIYCGLRPVVLLVDENIPHTIAAKGKNVDIDKLVVGRAAEYSVGEGDPLITYVFMANNSLFIRILAVKPDNEVYSLLGRVCGIPSSPRTPMTLLALVAALIGLAALDSVNPCFLALYTTLVAASASLGGSSAALAT
;
A
#
# COMPACT_ATOMS: atom_id res chain seq x y z
N MET A 1 -60.82 12.09 2.32
CA MET A 1 -59.85 11.77 3.38
C MET A 1 -58.75 12.81 3.36
N LYS A 2 -58.55 13.56 4.46
CA LYS A 2 -57.40 14.49 4.59
C LYS A 2 -56.21 13.67 5.09
N LEU A 3 -55.22 13.45 4.21
CA LEU A 3 -53.96 12.84 4.59
C LEU A 3 -53.21 13.79 5.54
N SER A 4 -52.72 13.24 6.66
CA SER A 4 -51.97 14.03 7.64
C SER A 4 -50.66 14.53 7.03
N MET A 5 -50.18 15.68 7.51
CA MET A 5 -48.89 16.28 7.10
C MET A 5 -47.70 15.31 7.25
N ARG A 6 -47.78 14.37 8.21
CA ARG A 6 -46.78 13.31 8.39
C ARG A 6 -46.76 12.31 7.24
N THR A 7 -47.92 12.00 6.67
CA THR A 7 -48.03 11.08 5.54
C THR A 7 -47.48 11.71 4.27
N TRP A 8 -47.70 13.02 4.08
CA TRP A 8 -47.09 13.78 2.99
C TRP A 8 -45.57 13.84 3.09
N LEU A 9 -45.02 14.08 4.28
CA LEU A 9 -43.58 14.09 4.50
C LEU A 9 -42.93 12.73 4.21
N ALA A 10 -43.57 11.64 4.63
CA ALA A 10 -43.08 10.29 4.37
C ALA A 10 -43.06 9.95 2.88
N VAL A 11 -44.10 10.32 2.13
CA VAL A 11 -44.15 10.11 0.67
C VAL A 11 -43.09 10.96 -0.04
N PHE A 12 -42.88 12.21 0.41
CA PHE A 12 -41.86 13.08 -0.17
C PHE A 12 -40.44 12.55 0.06
N LEU A 13 -40.14 12.08 1.27
CA LEU A 13 -38.85 11.48 1.59
C LEU A 13 -38.62 10.19 0.82
N LEU A 14 -39.64 9.34 0.70
CA LEU A 14 -39.55 8.10 -0.10
C LEU A 14 -39.31 8.43 -1.58
N ALA A 15 -40.02 9.42 -2.13
CA ALA A 15 -39.82 9.86 -3.51
C ALA A 15 -38.41 10.45 -3.71
N HIS A 16 -37.87 11.20 -2.74
CA HIS A 16 -36.51 11.73 -2.81
C HIS A 16 -35.43 10.63 -2.73
N VAL A 17 -35.64 9.60 -1.92
CA VAL A 17 -34.75 8.42 -1.86
C VAL A 17 -34.80 7.64 -3.18
N ILE A 18 -35.98 7.47 -3.77
CA ILE A 18 -36.11 6.83 -5.08
C ILE A 18 -35.47 7.67 -6.19
N LEU A 19 -35.64 9.00 -6.17
CA LEU A 19 -35.08 9.87 -7.19
C LEU A 19 -33.56 10.00 -7.08
N SER A 20 -33.01 10.06 -5.86
CA SER A 20 -31.55 10.12 -5.62
C SER A 20 -30.85 8.80 -5.90
N THR A 21 -31.53 7.67 -5.75
CA THR A 21 -31.00 6.36 -6.20
C THR A 21 -31.11 6.17 -7.71
N ALA A 22 -32.10 6.78 -8.37
CA ALA A 22 -32.24 6.73 -9.82
C ALA A 22 -31.25 7.63 -10.58
N THR A 23 -30.85 8.78 -10.02
CA THR A 23 -29.91 9.72 -10.68
C THR A 23 -28.43 9.42 -10.42
N GLY A 24 -28.12 8.50 -9.50
CA GLY A 24 -26.74 8.08 -9.19
C GLY A 24 -26.08 7.13 -10.20
N PHE A 25 -26.82 6.63 -11.21
CA PHE A 25 -26.31 5.65 -12.19
C PHE A 25 -26.26 6.16 -13.63
N ALA A 26 -26.48 7.45 -13.86
CA ALA A 26 -26.29 8.06 -15.17
C ALA A 26 -24.88 8.62 -15.32
N SER A 27 -23.86 7.76 -15.30
CA SER A 27 -22.55 8.09 -15.85
C SER A 27 -21.80 6.84 -16.30
N ILE A 28 -21.23 6.91 -17.51
CA ILE A 28 -20.39 5.92 -18.20
C ILE A 28 -21.16 4.81 -18.97
N GLU A 29 -22.23 5.17 -19.68
CA GLU A 29 -22.67 4.43 -20.86
C GLU A 29 -21.81 4.84 -22.08
N GLY A 30 -20.62 4.25 -22.11
CA GLY A 30 -19.66 4.37 -23.21
C GLY A 30 -18.51 3.35 -23.13
N SER A 31 -18.44 2.57 -22.04
CA SER A 31 -17.50 1.46 -21.93
C SER A 31 -17.95 0.34 -22.87
N ARG A 32 -17.33 0.25 -24.07
CA ARG A 32 -17.28 -1.03 -24.79
C ARG A 32 -16.88 -2.08 -23.77
N LYS A 33 -17.72 -3.10 -23.59
CA LYS A 33 -17.49 -4.16 -22.60
C LYS A 33 -16.33 -5.01 -23.11
N CYS A 34 -15.11 -4.59 -22.79
CA CYS A 34 -13.88 -5.28 -23.15
C CYS A 34 -13.96 -6.72 -22.63
N LYS A 35 -13.86 -7.70 -23.53
CA LYS A 35 -13.86 -9.11 -23.15
C LYS A 35 -12.60 -9.45 -22.34
N LEU A 36 -11.48 -8.81 -22.69
CA LEU A 36 -10.24 -8.80 -21.92
C LEU A 36 -9.86 -7.37 -21.57
N HIS A 37 -9.46 -7.15 -20.32
CA HIS A 37 -8.90 -5.90 -19.84
C HIS A 37 -7.44 -6.14 -19.46
N LEU A 38 -6.51 -5.27 -19.86
CA LEU A 38 -5.09 -5.46 -19.61
C LEU A 38 -4.55 -4.27 -18.82
N VAL A 39 -3.78 -4.56 -17.76
CA VAL A 39 -3.06 -3.55 -16.99
C VAL A 39 -1.57 -3.74 -17.23
N ILE A 40 -0.90 -2.71 -17.74
CA ILE A 40 0.54 -2.68 -17.99
C ILE A 40 1.21 -1.93 -16.84
N TYR A 41 1.95 -2.65 -15.99
CA TYR A 41 2.85 -2.06 -15.01
C TYR A 41 4.20 -1.79 -15.69
N GLY A 42 4.52 -0.52 -15.94
CA GLY A 42 5.71 -0.16 -16.68
C GLY A 42 6.15 1.28 -16.48
N ASP A 43 7.37 1.56 -16.95
CA ASP A 43 7.95 2.90 -16.98
C ASP A 43 7.57 3.58 -18.31
N PRO A 44 6.94 4.77 -18.30
CA PRO A 44 6.64 5.54 -19.52
C PRO A 44 7.86 5.86 -20.38
N GLY A 45 9.06 5.97 -19.79
CA GLY A 45 10.32 6.19 -20.50
C GLY A 45 10.94 4.92 -21.09
N CYS A 46 10.42 3.73 -20.78
CA CYS A 46 10.95 2.47 -21.28
C CYS A 46 10.41 2.16 -22.69
N GLU A 47 11.32 2.01 -23.66
CA GLU A 47 10.99 1.70 -25.06
C GLU A 47 10.11 0.46 -25.20
N PHE A 48 10.42 -0.61 -24.46
CA PHE A 48 9.63 -1.85 -24.46
C PHE A 48 8.23 -1.67 -23.85
N CYS A 49 8.07 -0.80 -22.85
CA CYS A 49 6.76 -0.49 -22.26
C CYS A 49 5.89 0.29 -23.27
N MET A 50 6.46 1.30 -23.92
CA MET A 50 5.77 2.09 -24.94
C MET A 50 5.37 1.25 -26.15
N ALA A 51 6.30 0.42 -26.65
CA ALA A 51 6.03 -0.49 -27.76
C ALA A 51 4.90 -1.48 -27.41
N THR A 52 4.93 -2.06 -26.20
CA THR A 52 3.87 -2.96 -25.74
C THR A 52 2.53 -2.25 -25.65
N ASN A 53 2.49 -1.05 -25.07
CA ASN A 53 1.27 -0.25 -24.95
C ASN A 53 0.68 0.12 -26.31
N LYS A 54 1.53 0.49 -27.28
CA LYS A 54 1.12 0.80 -28.66
C LYS A 54 0.53 -0.44 -29.35
N THR A 55 1.22 -1.58 -29.27
CA THR A 55 0.74 -2.84 -29.86
C THR A 55 -0.60 -3.25 -29.26
N LEU A 56 -0.73 -3.24 -27.94
CA LEU A 56 -1.96 -3.66 -27.26
C LEU A 56 -3.14 -2.70 -27.49
N ASN A 57 -2.91 -1.37 -27.54
CA ASN A 57 -3.97 -0.42 -27.90
C ASN A 57 -4.42 -0.54 -29.36
N THR A 58 -3.55 -1.03 -30.24
CA THR A 58 -3.92 -1.35 -31.63
C THR A 58 -4.86 -2.56 -31.69
N LEU A 59 -4.55 -3.60 -30.92
CA LEU A 59 -5.32 -4.85 -30.90
C LEU A 59 -6.62 -4.73 -30.10
N LEU A 60 -6.61 -3.98 -28.98
CA LEU A 60 -7.71 -3.88 -28.03
C LEU A 60 -7.93 -2.41 -27.59
N PRO A 61 -8.41 -1.55 -28.52
CA PRO A 61 -8.55 -0.12 -28.25
C PRO A 61 -9.53 0.16 -27.09
N GLY A 62 -9.06 0.90 -26.10
CA GLY A 62 -9.84 1.28 -24.91
C GLY A 62 -9.92 0.20 -23.82
N CYS A 63 -9.19 -0.92 -23.97
CA CYS A 63 -9.18 -2.01 -22.99
C CYS A 63 -7.85 -2.13 -22.21
N ILE A 64 -6.97 -1.14 -22.37
CA ILE A 64 -5.61 -1.13 -21.84
C ILE A 64 -5.47 0.00 -20.82
N GLU A 65 -5.04 -0.33 -19.61
CA GLU A 65 -4.62 0.60 -18.57
C GLU A 65 -3.10 0.58 -18.47
N PHE A 66 -2.47 1.76 -18.47
CA PHE A 66 -1.03 1.89 -18.23
C PHE A 66 -0.78 2.39 -16.80
N ALA A 67 -0.33 1.50 -15.93
CA ALA A 67 0.00 1.79 -14.54
C ALA A 67 1.49 2.18 -14.43
N ASN A 68 1.74 3.48 -14.28
CA ASN A 68 3.09 4.05 -14.24
C ASN A 68 3.85 3.67 -12.95
N VAL A 69 4.83 2.77 -13.03
CA VAL A 69 5.63 2.34 -11.87
C VAL A 69 6.76 3.31 -11.50
N VAL A 70 6.84 4.48 -12.11
CA VAL A 70 7.81 5.53 -11.73
C VAL A 70 7.17 6.59 -10.83
N SER A 71 5.87 6.84 -10.99
CA SER A 71 5.19 7.94 -10.28
C SER A 71 3.90 7.53 -9.58
N ASN A 72 3.49 6.26 -9.66
CA ASN A 72 2.28 5.77 -8.99
C ASN A 72 2.66 4.70 -7.97
N VAL A 73 2.69 5.11 -6.70
CA VAL A 73 3.03 4.28 -5.53
C VAL A 73 2.20 3.00 -5.46
N THR A 74 0.91 3.10 -5.78
CA THR A 74 0.02 1.94 -5.85
C THR A 74 0.47 0.95 -6.93
N ALA A 75 0.81 1.45 -8.11
CA ALA A 75 1.29 0.62 -9.21
C ALA A 75 2.63 -0.06 -8.86
N VAL A 76 3.56 0.68 -8.25
CA VAL A 76 4.85 0.18 -7.75
C VAL A 76 4.65 -0.97 -6.77
N GLN A 77 3.79 -0.75 -5.77
CA GLN A 77 3.56 -1.74 -4.72
C GLN A 77 2.90 -3.02 -5.28
N ILE A 78 1.92 -2.88 -6.17
CA ILE A 78 1.28 -4.03 -6.82
C ILE A 78 2.30 -4.79 -7.68
N TYR A 79 3.10 -4.07 -8.47
CA TYR A 79 4.18 -4.65 -9.27
C TYR A 79 5.15 -5.48 -8.42
N TYR A 80 5.68 -4.91 -7.33
CA TYR A 80 6.60 -5.63 -6.42
C TYR A 80 5.94 -6.83 -5.75
N ASN A 81 4.70 -6.69 -5.28
CA ASN A 81 3.96 -7.79 -4.65
C ASN A 81 3.77 -8.95 -5.64
N LEU A 82 3.37 -8.65 -6.89
CA LEU A 82 3.20 -9.65 -7.94
C LEU A 82 4.53 -10.34 -8.26
N TRP A 83 5.59 -9.55 -8.45
CA TRP A 83 6.91 -10.06 -8.79
C TRP A 83 7.41 -11.08 -7.76
N ASN A 84 7.30 -10.74 -6.47
CA ASN A 84 7.72 -11.60 -5.37
C ASN A 84 6.79 -12.81 -5.20
N ALA A 85 5.51 -12.69 -5.54
CA ALA A 85 4.56 -13.78 -5.42
C ALA A 85 4.80 -14.89 -6.46
N ILE A 86 4.97 -14.52 -7.73
CA ILE A 86 4.91 -15.47 -8.86
C ILE A 86 6.14 -15.51 -9.78
N ILE A 87 6.91 -14.43 -9.88
CA ILE A 87 8.10 -14.41 -10.76
C ILE A 87 9.33 -14.90 -9.99
N ARG A 88 9.52 -14.43 -8.75
CA ARG A 88 10.58 -14.84 -7.82
C ARG A 88 12.00 -14.75 -8.40
N SER A 89 12.19 -13.89 -9.41
CA SER A 89 13.50 -13.55 -9.96
C SER A 89 14.08 -12.36 -9.19
N PRO A 90 15.40 -12.33 -8.91
CA PRO A 90 16.04 -11.14 -8.36
C PRO A 90 16.04 -9.95 -9.33
N ASP A 91 15.97 -10.23 -10.64
CA ASP A 91 16.08 -9.21 -11.68
C ASP A 91 14.70 -8.70 -12.11
N TYR A 92 14.27 -7.57 -11.55
CA TYR A 92 13.02 -6.90 -11.92
C TYR A 92 13.06 -6.42 -13.38
N SER A 93 11.98 -6.66 -14.14
CA SER A 93 11.85 -6.26 -15.54
C SER A 93 10.48 -5.68 -15.83
N VAL A 94 10.46 -4.59 -16.59
CA VAL A 94 9.23 -3.99 -17.15
C VAL A 94 9.16 -4.23 -18.67
N PRO A 95 7.95 -4.24 -19.27
CA PRO A 95 6.64 -4.19 -18.61
C PRO A 95 6.25 -5.53 -17.95
N LEU A 96 5.47 -5.45 -16.87
CA LEU A 96 4.67 -6.57 -16.36
C LEU A 96 3.20 -6.33 -16.74
N ILE A 97 2.60 -7.24 -17.49
CA ILE A 97 1.22 -7.12 -17.97
C ILE A 97 0.35 -8.14 -17.23
N VAL A 98 -0.78 -7.68 -16.69
CA VAL A 98 -1.82 -8.54 -16.13
C VAL A 98 -3.03 -8.52 -17.04
N VAL A 99 -3.43 -9.69 -17.54
CA VAL A 99 -4.61 -9.86 -18.39
C VAL A 99 -5.77 -10.33 -17.54
N TYR A 100 -6.85 -9.56 -17.54
CA TYR A 100 -8.09 -9.86 -16.86
C TYR A 100 -9.15 -10.30 -17.87
N ASN A 101 -9.93 -11.30 -17.49
CA ASN A 101 -11.23 -11.58 -18.10
C ASN A 101 -12.31 -11.24 -17.07
N SER A 102 -13.11 -10.23 -17.37
CA SER A 102 -13.97 -9.55 -16.39
C SER A 102 -13.12 -9.00 -15.24
N SER A 103 -13.23 -9.55 -14.02
CA SER A 103 -12.45 -9.13 -12.85
C SER A 103 -11.35 -10.12 -12.46
N ARG A 104 -11.17 -11.19 -13.23
CA ARG A 104 -10.29 -12.30 -12.86
C ARG A 104 -9.00 -12.26 -13.68
N PRO A 105 -7.82 -12.23 -13.05
CA PRO A 105 -6.56 -12.33 -13.79
C PRO A 105 -6.40 -13.74 -14.35
N ILE A 106 -6.07 -13.83 -15.63
CA ILE A 106 -5.91 -15.09 -16.38
C ILE A 106 -4.54 -15.21 -17.06
N ALA A 107 -3.74 -14.14 -17.09
CA ALA A 107 -2.35 -14.21 -17.50
C ALA A 107 -1.50 -13.10 -16.86
N PHE A 108 -0.21 -13.41 -16.65
CA PHE A 108 0.86 -12.52 -16.21
C PHE A 108 1.99 -12.63 -17.22
N ILE A 109 2.37 -11.53 -17.89
CA ILE A 109 3.37 -11.53 -18.96
C ILE A 109 4.48 -10.54 -18.61
N VAL A 110 5.74 -10.96 -18.73
CA VAL A 110 6.91 -10.11 -18.48
C VAL A 110 7.64 -9.79 -19.79
N GLY A 111 7.85 -8.50 -20.05
CA GLY A 111 8.59 -7.99 -21.20
C GLY A 111 7.75 -7.77 -22.46
N TRP A 112 8.36 -7.16 -23.47
CA TRP A 112 7.75 -6.88 -24.77
C TRP A 112 7.64 -8.12 -25.66
N ARG A 113 6.60 -8.18 -26.51
CA ARG A 113 6.37 -9.22 -27.51
C ARG A 113 5.89 -8.62 -28.84
N PRO A 114 6.18 -9.28 -29.97
CA PRO A 114 5.69 -8.85 -31.27
C PRO A 114 4.16 -9.04 -31.39
N ILE A 115 3.56 -8.37 -32.38
CA ILE A 115 2.09 -8.27 -32.54
C ILE A 115 1.43 -9.62 -32.80
N ASP A 116 2.05 -10.47 -33.61
CA ASP A 116 1.59 -11.82 -33.97
C ASP A 116 1.49 -12.72 -32.74
N TRP A 117 2.45 -12.61 -31.81
CA TRP A 117 2.42 -13.32 -30.55
C TRP A 117 1.22 -12.87 -29.67
N TRP A 118 0.97 -11.56 -29.60
CA TRP A 118 -0.17 -11.03 -28.84
C TRP A 118 -1.51 -11.44 -29.44
N GLU A 119 -1.66 -11.42 -30.77
CA GLU A 119 -2.87 -11.87 -31.47
C GLU A 119 -3.20 -13.33 -31.13
N GLN A 120 -2.19 -14.21 -31.20
CA GLN A 120 -2.36 -15.62 -30.86
C GLN A 120 -2.73 -15.81 -29.38
N LEU A 121 -2.04 -15.13 -28.46
CA LEU A 121 -2.34 -15.22 -27.03
C LEU A 121 -3.76 -14.72 -26.73
N ILE A 122 -4.14 -13.56 -27.27
CA ILE A 122 -5.47 -12.96 -27.05
C ILE A 122 -6.56 -13.90 -27.59
N ALA A 123 -6.40 -14.45 -28.79
CA ALA A 123 -7.34 -15.41 -29.37
C ALA A 123 -7.51 -16.64 -28.46
N ASN A 124 -6.40 -17.22 -27.99
CA ASN A 124 -6.40 -18.38 -27.11
C ASN A 124 -7.09 -18.10 -25.77
N LEU A 125 -6.73 -16.99 -25.09
CA LEU A 125 -7.33 -16.60 -23.82
C LEU A 125 -8.83 -16.26 -23.94
N THR A 126 -9.23 -15.76 -25.11
CA THR A 126 -10.62 -15.39 -25.42
C THR A 126 -11.51 -16.62 -25.67
N LEU A 127 -10.96 -17.65 -26.31
CA LEU A 127 -11.67 -18.90 -26.63
C LEU A 127 -11.67 -19.88 -25.46
N GLN A 128 -10.53 -20.03 -24.78
CA GLN A 128 -10.30 -21.02 -23.74
C GLN A 128 -9.53 -20.42 -22.56
N PRO A 129 -10.17 -19.59 -21.71
CA PRO A 129 -9.50 -19.00 -20.57
C PRO A 129 -9.03 -20.09 -19.59
N PRO A 130 -7.80 -20.01 -19.06
CA PRO A 130 -7.26 -21.02 -18.16
C PRO A 130 -8.01 -21.08 -16.82
N LYS A 131 -8.02 -22.27 -16.20
CA LYS A 131 -8.60 -22.46 -14.86
C LYS A 131 -7.83 -21.78 -13.73
N THR A 132 -6.57 -21.37 -13.95
CA THR A 132 -5.78 -20.51 -13.04
C THR A 132 -5.38 -19.24 -13.77
N ALA A 133 -4.10 -19.11 -14.12
CA ALA A 133 -3.55 -18.09 -14.99
C ALA A 133 -2.29 -18.61 -15.68
N LEU A 134 -1.96 -18.05 -16.84
CA LEU A 134 -0.65 -18.24 -17.48
C LEU A 134 0.39 -17.30 -16.87
N LEU A 135 1.63 -17.75 -16.72
CA LEU A 135 2.80 -16.91 -16.47
C LEU A 135 3.75 -17.07 -17.66
N CYS A 136 4.04 -15.96 -18.35
CA CYS A 136 4.93 -15.92 -19.49
C CYS A 136 6.18 -15.10 -19.16
N LEU A 137 7.34 -15.77 -19.10
CA LEU A 137 8.66 -15.18 -18.89
C LEU A 137 9.45 -15.35 -20.18
N GLY A 138 9.68 -14.26 -20.92
CA GLY A 138 10.15 -14.39 -22.30
C GLY A 138 9.15 -15.18 -23.17
N MET A 139 9.64 -16.00 -24.10
CA MET A 139 8.75 -16.77 -24.98
C MET A 139 8.11 -17.98 -24.28
N ASP A 140 8.55 -18.30 -23.06
CA ASP A 140 8.10 -19.47 -22.31
C ASP A 140 6.89 -19.12 -21.45
N CYS A 141 5.79 -19.82 -21.68
CA CYS A 141 4.56 -19.70 -20.89
C CYS A 141 4.28 -21.01 -20.16
N ARG A 142 3.89 -20.91 -18.88
CA ARG A 142 3.39 -22.04 -18.09
C ARG A 142 2.11 -21.68 -17.36
N LEU A 143 1.30 -22.67 -17.03
CA LEU A 143 0.19 -22.47 -16.10
C LEU A 143 0.72 -22.30 -14.67
N LEU A 144 0.17 -21.32 -13.96
CA LEU A 144 0.37 -21.21 -12.52
C LEU A 144 -0.34 -22.35 -11.82
N THR A 145 0.33 -22.92 -10.82
CA THR A 145 -0.30 -23.81 -9.84
C THR A 145 -1.39 -23.05 -9.08
N LEU A 146 -2.32 -23.77 -8.44
CA LEU A 146 -3.36 -23.14 -7.63
C LEU A 146 -2.77 -22.29 -6.48
N GLN A 147 -1.65 -22.73 -5.89
CA GLN A 147 -0.97 -21.99 -4.82
C GLN A 147 -0.36 -20.69 -5.34
N GLU A 148 0.36 -20.73 -6.46
CA GLU A 148 0.93 -19.52 -7.08
C GLU A 148 -0.17 -18.56 -7.51
N TYR A 149 -1.27 -19.07 -8.08
CA TYR A 149 -2.41 -18.26 -8.47
C TYR A 149 -3.03 -17.55 -7.26
N ARG A 150 -3.25 -18.25 -6.14
CA ARG A 150 -3.70 -17.62 -4.89
C ARG A 150 -2.73 -16.57 -4.38
N ALA A 151 -1.41 -16.82 -4.47
CA ALA A 151 -0.40 -15.85 -4.09
C ALA A 151 -0.48 -14.58 -4.97
N ALA A 152 -0.69 -14.71 -6.28
CA ALA A 152 -0.91 -13.58 -7.17
C ALA A 152 -2.19 -12.80 -6.84
N ILE A 153 -3.31 -13.48 -6.59
CA ILE A 153 -4.56 -12.83 -6.17
C ILE A 153 -4.35 -12.06 -4.86
N ASN A 154 -3.69 -12.68 -3.89
CA ASN A 154 -3.36 -12.03 -2.62
C ASN A 154 -2.44 -10.82 -2.83
N ALA A 155 -1.48 -10.89 -3.76
CA ALA A 155 -0.58 -9.79 -4.09
C ALA A 155 -1.32 -8.60 -4.74
N LEU A 156 -2.26 -8.86 -5.64
CA LEU A 156 -3.12 -7.85 -6.28
C LEU A 156 -4.06 -7.18 -5.28
N ASN A 157 -4.59 -7.95 -4.34
CA ASN A 157 -5.52 -7.46 -3.32
C ASN A 157 -4.82 -7.01 -2.04
N LYS A 158 -3.47 -7.08 -1.98
CA LYS A 158 -2.73 -6.70 -0.79
C LYS A 158 -2.95 -5.19 -0.59
N PRO A 159 -3.42 -4.75 0.59
CA PRO A 159 -3.63 -3.34 0.84
C PRO A 159 -2.33 -2.58 0.57
N ILE A 160 -2.43 -1.52 -0.23
CA ILE A 160 -1.28 -0.68 -0.59
C ILE A 160 -0.81 0.03 0.66
N LYS A 161 0.47 -0.09 0.94
CA LYS A 161 1.11 0.47 2.14
C LYS A 161 1.72 1.81 1.75
N ILE A 162 0.87 2.82 1.59
CA ILE A 162 1.27 4.19 1.27
C ILE A 162 2.05 4.76 2.46
N VAL A 163 3.17 5.42 2.18
CA VAL A 163 3.91 6.20 3.16
C VAL A 163 3.42 7.64 3.08
N TYR A 164 2.96 8.19 4.19
CA TYR A 164 2.49 9.57 4.27
C TYR A 164 3.53 10.41 5.02
N VAL A 165 3.97 11.53 4.47
CA VAL A 165 4.69 12.54 5.24
C VAL A 165 3.67 13.49 5.83
N VAL A 166 3.49 13.40 7.14
CA VAL A 166 2.49 14.20 7.86
C VAL A 166 3.08 15.46 8.48
N ALA A 167 4.40 15.54 8.57
CA ALA A 167 5.12 16.68 9.11
C ALA A 167 6.54 16.71 8.57
N TYR A 168 7.03 17.88 8.20
CA TYR A 168 8.42 18.07 7.81
C TYR A 168 8.84 19.53 8.00
N LYS A 169 10.12 19.73 8.32
CA LYS A 169 10.75 21.04 8.42
C LYS A 169 12.17 20.97 7.88
N GLY A 170 12.57 21.99 7.12
CA GLY A 170 13.91 22.11 6.56
C GLY A 170 14.19 21.24 5.32
N PHE A 171 13.28 20.35 4.93
CA PHE A 171 13.36 19.61 3.68
C PHE A 171 12.62 20.33 2.54
N GLU A 172 13.16 20.25 1.33
CA GLU A 172 12.45 20.68 0.13
C GLU A 172 11.26 19.76 -0.14
N LYS A 173 10.06 20.31 -0.42
CA LYS A 173 8.85 19.50 -0.70
C LYS A 173 9.07 18.48 -1.83
N LYS A 174 9.72 18.91 -2.92
CA LYS A 174 10.07 18.05 -4.07
C LYS A 174 10.91 16.83 -3.67
N LEU A 175 11.74 16.99 -2.66
CA LEU A 175 12.56 15.90 -2.17
C LEU A 175 11.71 14.82 -1.50
N LEU A 176 10.75 15.23 -0.69
CA LEU A 176 9.84 14.30 -0.01
C LEU A 176 8.91 13.60 -1.00
N GLU A 177 8.39 14.34 -1.97
CA GLU A 177 7.56 13.78 -3.05
C GLU A 177 8.31 12.74 -3.89
N SER A 178 9.64 12.85 -3.99
CA SER A 178 10.46 11.85 -4.70
C SER A 178 10.59 10.50 -3.99
N THR A 179 10.10 10.38 -2.75
CA THR A 179 10.16 9.15 -1.95
C THR A 179 8.88 8.34 -1.95
N ASP A 180 8.05 8.47 -3.01
CA ASP A 180 6.73 7.85 -3.08
C ASP A 180 5.82 8.23 -1.90
N ALA A 181 6.14 9.34 -1.25
CA ALA A 181 5.48 9.77 -0.04
C ALA A 181 4.44 10.83 -0.37
N ILE A 182 3.23 10.68 0.18
CA ILE A 182 2.19 11.69 0.08
C ILE A 182 2.47 12.75 1.14
N VAL A 183 2.78 13.97 0.71
CA VAL A 183 3.07 15.09 1.61
C VAL A 183 1.80 15.84 1.96
N LEU A 184 1.50 15.97 3.26
CA LEU A 184 0.40 16.81 3.73
C LEU A 184 0.84 18.29 3.81
N ASP A 185 -0.07 19.21 3.48
CA ASP A 185 0.23 20.63 3.40
C ASP A 185 0.32 21.33 4.77
N GLU A 186 -0.19 20.72 5.84
CA GLU A 186 -0.17 21.27 7.21
C GLU A 186 0.50 20.32 8.19
N THR A 187 1.41 20.87 9.01
CA THR A 187 2.08 20.14 10.09
C THR A 187 1.21 20.21 11.36
N PRO A 188 0.76 19.07 11.92
CA PRO A 188 -0.04 19.09 13.14
C PRO A 188 0.80 19.58 14.33
N PRO A 189 0.22 20.33 15.30
CA PRO A 189 0.94 20.86 16.47
C PRO A 189 1.68 19.79 17.28
N GLU A 190 1.13 18.57 17.34
CA GLU A 190 1.71 17.43 18.03
C GLU A 190 3.01 16.95 17.39
N ALA A 191 3.27 17.24 16.12
CA ALA A 191 4.50 16.84 15.43
C ALA A 191 5.74 17.49 16.04
N GLU A 192 5.69 18.78 16.34
CA GLU A 192 6.79 19.49 17.01
C GLU A 192 7.05 18.90 18.40
N THR A 193 5.97 18.55 19.13
CA THR A 193 6.09 17.87 20.43
C THR A 193 6.76 16.49 20.32
N ILE A 194 6.48 15.73 19.25
CA ILE A 194 7.15 14.45 18.97
C ILE A 194 8.64 14.66 18.75
N VAL A 195 9.00 15.66 17.94
CA VAL A 195 10.39 15.99 17.63
C VAL A 195 11.15 16.39 18.90
N GLU A 196 10.59 17.29 19.71
CA GLU A 196 11.20 17.70 20.99
C GLU A 196 11.47 16.51 21.93
N LYS A 197 10.54 15.55 22.01
CA LYS A 197 10.72 14.36 22.86
C LYS A 197 11.74 13.40 22.29
N ALA A 198 11.74 13.19 20.98
CA ALA A 198 12.75 12.39 20.30
C ALA A 198 14.15 12.98 20.52
N MET A 199 14.28 14.31 20.49
CA MET A 199 15.53 15.01 20.81
C MET A 199 15.99 14.77 22.25
N ARG A 200 15.07 14.85 23.23
CA ARG A 200 15.39 14.53 24.64
C ARG A 200 15.85 13.09 24.83
N LEU A 201 15.22 12.12 24.17
CA LEU A 201 15.60 10.70 24.25
C LEU A 201 17.01 10.44 23.69
N LEU A 202 17.42 11.21 22.69
CA LEU A 202 18.74 11.09 22.07
C LEU A 202 19.80 11.98 22.74
N ASN A 203 19.41 12.82 23.71
CA ASN A 203 20.25 13.83 24.34
C ASN A 203 20.87 14.81 23.31
N ILE A 204 20.03 15.35 22.42
CA ILE A 204 20.43 16.32 21.38
C ILE A 204 19.72 17.66 21.58
N SER A 205 20.41 18.75 21.25
CA SER A 205 19.94 20.12 21.52
C SER A 205 19.22 20.78 20.35
N SER A 206 19.55 20.43 19.12
CA SER A 206 18.97 21.02 17.90
C SER A 206 19.03 20.07 16.72
N VAL A 207 18.16 20.30 15.74
CA VAL A 207 18.11 19.60 14.45
C VAL A 207 17.88 20.63 13.35
N ARG A 208 18.56 20.48 12.20
CA ARG A 208 18.36 21.35 11.03
C ARG A 208 17.06 21.02 10.30
N SER A 209 16.78 19.73 10.17
CA SER A 209 15.59 19.25 9.48
C SER A 209 15.01 18.02 10.18
N TYR A 210 13.68 17.87 10.03
CA TYR A 210 12.97 16.69 10.49
C TYR A 210 11.85 16.31 9.53
N ALA A 211 11.46 15.03 9.54
CA ALA A 211 10.27 14.54 8.88
C ALA A 211 9.62 13.40 9.67
N ILE A 212 8.29 13.28 9.63
CA ILE A 212 7.54 12.17 10.21
C ILE A 212 6.89 11.39 9.07
N TYR A 213 7.36 10.17 8.86
CA TYR A 213 6.83 9.22 7.89
C TYR A 213 5.85 8.27 8.58
N CYS A 214 4.60 8.30 8.15
CA CYS A 214 3.54 7.41 8.59
C CYS A 214 3.34 6.34 7.52
N GLY A 215 4.06 5.23 7.68
CA GLY A 215 3.85 4.00 6.92
C GLY A 215 3.35 2.89 7.84
N LEU A 216 3.70 1.64 7.53
CA LEU A 216 3.47 0.52 8.45
C LEU A 216 4.24 0.62 9.76
N ARG A 217 5.39 1.26 9.69
CA ARG A 217 6.25 1.57 10.82
C ARG A 217 6.49 3.07 10.79
N PRO A 218 6.03 3.81 11.80
CA PRO A 218 6.30 5.24 11.85
C PRO A 218 7.79 5.50 11.99
N VAL A 219 8.28 6.50 11.28
CA VAL A 219 9.67 6.93 11.36
C VAL A 219 9.73 8.42 11.62
N VAL A 220 10.36 8.80 12.73
CA VAL A 220 10.78 10.18 13.00
C VAL A 220 12.21 10.32 12.51
N LEU A 221 12.41 11.07 11.43
CA LEU A 221 13.72 11.41 10.89
C LEU A 221 14.18 12.75 11.47
N LEU A 222 15.39 12.77 12.02
CA LEU A 222 16.07 13.93 12.58
C LEU A 222 17.45 14.08 11.94
N VAL A 223 17.79 15.28 11.49
CA VAL A 223 19.11 15.59 10.94
C VAL A 223 19.77 16.66 11.81
N ASP A 224 20.95 16.34 12.35
CA ASP A 224 21.71 17.25 13.20
C ASP A 224 22.04 18.57 12.47
N GLU A 225 22.06 19.66 13.23
CA GLU A 225 22.31 21.01 12.70
C GLU A 225 23.69 21.17 12.05
N ASN A 226 24.68 20.41 12.53
CA ASN A 226 26.05 20.46 12.02
C ASN A 226 26.25 19.68 10.71
N ILE A 227 25.21 19.02 10.20
CA ILE A 227 25.30 18.28 8.94
C ILE A 227 25.10 19.24 7.76
N PRO A 228 26.09 19.35 6.86
CA PRO A 228 25.91 20.12 5.65
C PRO A 228 24.92 19.43 4.70
N HIS A 229 24.19 20.22 3.92
CA HIS A 229 23.28 19.70 2.89
C HIS A 229 24.00 18.80 1.87
N THR A 230 25.29 19.07 1.59
CA THR A 230 26.12 18.29 0.68
C THR A 230 27.48 17.99 1.27
N ILE A 231 28.04 16.82 0.95
CA ILE A 231 29.43 16.46 1.25
C ILE A 231 30.14 16.01 -0.03
N ALA A 232 31.44 16.29 -0.13
CA ALA A 232 32.28 15.74 -1.19
C ALA A 232 32.80 14.36 -0.76
N ALA A 233 32.38 13.30 -1.46
CA ALA A 233 32.86 11.94 -1.24
C ALA A 233 33.35 11.35 -2.56
N LYS A 234 34.63 10.95 -2.61
CA LYS A 234 35.26 10.33 -3.80
C LYS A 234 35.07 11.14 -5.10
N GLY A 235 35.22 12.48 -5.01
CA GLY A 235 35.07 13.37 -6.16
C GLY A 235 33.63 13.59 -6.64
N LYS A 236 32.62 13.16 -5.87
CA LYS A 236 31.21 13.43 -6.12
C LYS A 236 30.59 14.21 -4.96
N ASN A 237 29.72 15.17 -5.27
CA ASN A 237 28.89 15.81 -4.26
C ASN A 237 27.70 14.90 -3.95
N VAL A 238 27.61 14.48 -2.69
CA VAL A 238 26.51 13.68 -2.16
C VAL A 238 25.57 14.63 -1.44
N ASP A 239 24.32 14.66 -1.89
CA ASP A 239 23.22 15.36 -1.22
C ASP A 239 22.77 14.51 -0.02
N ILE A 240 23.08 15.00 1.18
CA ILE A 240 22.80 14.27 2.42
C ILE A 240 21.30 14.19 2.65
N ASP A 241 20.57 15.27 2.38
CA ASP A 241 19.13 15.33 2.60
C ASP A 241 18.42 14.26 1.75
N LYS A 242 18.84 14.09 0.49
CA LYS A 242 18.37 12.99 -0.37
C LYS A 242 18.60 11.62 0.22
N LEU A 243 19.82 11.36 0.67
CA LEU A 243 20.19 10.06 1.20
C LEU A 243 19.37 9.70 2.45
N VAL A 244 19.21 10.65 3.37
CA VAL A 244 18.55 10.41 4.66
C VAL A 244 17.04 10.29 4.51
N VAL A 245 16.44 11.09 3.63
CA VAL A 245 15.00 11.03 3.28
C VAL A 245 14.67 9.68 2.64
N GLY A 246 15.44 9.24 1.65
CA GLY A 246 15.24 7.92 1.03
C GLY A 246 15.33 6.79 2.05
N ARG A 247 16.32 6.84 2.95
CA ARG A 247 16.51 5.80 3.96
C ARG A 247 15.39 5.75 5.01
N ALA A 248 14.88 6.91 5.42
CA ALA A 248 13.75 6.97 6.35
C ALA A 248 12.46 6.44 5.71
N ALA A 249 12.21 6.77 4.44
CA ALA A 249 11.07 6.24 3.69
C ALA A 249 11.12 4.71 3.59
N GLU A 250 12.28 4.12 3.26
CA GLU A 250 12.47 2.66 3.24
C GLU A 250 12.12 1.99 4.58
N TYR A 251 12.55 2.59 5.70
CA TYR A 251 12.24 2.04 7.02
C TYR A 251 10.76 2.11 7.38
N SER A 252 10.01 3.03 6.78
CA SER A 252 8.58 3.18 7.08
C SER A 252 7.67 2.13 6.43
N VAL A 253 8.18 1.44 5.39
CA VAL A 253 7.45 0.41 4.66
C VAL A 253 7.43 -0.94 5.39
N GLY A 254 8.36 -1.18 6.34
CA GLY A 254 8.41 -2.42 7.13
C GLY A 254 7.38 -2.48 8.26
N GLU A 255 6.95 -3.67 8.69
CA GLU A 255 6.11 -3.81 9.90
C GLU A 255 6.98 -3.74 11.15
N GLY A 256 6.57 -3.00 12.18
CA GLY A 256 7.23 -3.03 13.48
C GLY A 256 7.01 -1.78 14.32
N ASP A 257 7.76 -1.70 15.41
CA ASP A 257 7.73 -0.56 16.33
C ASP A 257 8.24 0.72 15.65
N PRO A 258 7.68 1.89 16.01
CA PRO A 258 8.16 3.17 15.53
C PRO A 258 9.67 3.33 15.74
N LEU A 259 10.31 4.03 14.80
CA LEU A 259 11.74 4.31 14.86
C LEU A 259 11.97 5.81 14.96
N ILE A 260 13.01 6.16 15.72
CA ILE A 260 13.67 7.45 15.60
C ILE A 260 14.98 7.21 14.83
N THR A 261 15.10 7.84 13.68
CA THR A 261 16.33 7.86 12.89
C THR A 261 16.98 9.21 13.06
N TYR A 262 18.19 9.23 13.61
CA TYR A 262 18.96 10.45 13.82
C TYR A 262 20.28 10.37 13.08
N VAL A 263 20.54 11.41 12.28
CA VAL A 263 21.73 11.51 11.45
C VAL A 263 22.64 12.57 12.05
N PHE A 264 23.89 12.21 12.34
CA PHE A 264 24.86 13.07 12.99
C PHE A 264 26.27 12.90 12.39
N MET A 265 27.13 13.86 12.65
CA MET A 265 28.55 13.80 12.27
C MET A 265 29.40 13.55 13.53
N ALA A 266 30.34 12.61 13.44
CA ALA A 266 31.39 12.43 14.42
C ALA A 266 32.70 12.09 13.71
N ASN A 267 33.84 12.64 14.15
CA ASN A 267 35.14 12.35 13.53
C ASN A 267 35.14 12.48 11.98
N ASN A 268 34.52 13.54 11.45
CA ASN A 268 34.33 13.79 10.01
C ASN A 268 33.62 12.66 9.24
N SER A 269 32.88 11.79 9.93
CA SER A 269 32.12 10.69 9.35
C SER A 269 30.64 10.86 9.65
N LEU A 270 29.81 10.52 8.68
CA LEU A 270 28.35 10.52 8.80
C LEU A 270 27.90 9.25 9.51
N PHE A 271 27.08 9.40 10.55
CA PHE A 271 26.49 8.29 11.29
C PHE A 271 24.98 8.37 11.26
N ILE A 272 24.34 7.20 11.19
CA ILE A 272 22.89 7.06 11.31
C ILE A 272 22.63 6.21 12.56
N ARG A 273 22.02 6.82 13.57
CA ARG A 273 21.53 6.12 14.76
C ARG A 273 20.07 5.81 14.58
N ILE A 274 19.71 4.54 14.73
CA ILE A 274 18.33 4.08 14.68
C ILE A 274 17.97 3.60 16.08
N LEU A 275 16.91 4.18 16.65
CA LEU A 275 16.38 3.83 17.96
C LEU A 275 14.95 3.33 17.79
N ALA A 276 14.69 2.08 18.16
CA ALA A 276 13.34 1.57 18.27
C ALA A 276 12.63 2.19 19.48
N VAL A 277 11.43 2.70 19.29
CA VAL A 277 10.61 3.33 20.34
C VAL A 277 9.81 2.23 21.03
N LYS A 278 10.03 2.07 22.33
CA LYS A 278 9.27 1.10 23.11
C LYS A 278 7.78 1.50 23.20
N PRO A 279 6.85 0.53 23.27
CA PRO A 279 5.42 0.82 23.25
C PRO A 279 4.89 1.62 24.45
N ASP A 280 5.59 1.59 25.59
CA ASP A 280 5.27 2.36 26.80
C ASP A 280 5.75 3.81 26.74
N ASN A 281 6.42 4.20 25.65
CA ASN A 281 6.96 5.55 25.50
C ASN A 281 5.87 6.54 25.05
N GLU A 282 5.87 7.72 25.63
CA GLU A 282 4.97 8.82 25.28
C GLU A 282 5.09 9.24 23.80
N VAL A 283 6.28 9.11 23.20
CA VAL A 283 6.51 9.33 21.76
C VAL A 283 5.67 8.39 20.91
N TYR A 284 5.53 7.13 21.31
CA TYR A 284 4.70 6.14 20.61
C TYR A 284 3.23 6.58 20.60
N SER A 285 2.70 7.00 21.75
CA SER A 285 1.32 7.47 21.90
C SER A 285 1.03 8.72 21.06
N LEU A 286 1.98 9.67 21.03
CA LEU A 286 1.89 10.86 20.19
C LEU A 286 1.96 10.53 18.69
N LEU A 287 2.87 9.65 18.28
CA LEU A 287 2.93 9.15 16.91
C LEU A 287 1.65 8.43 16.51
N GLY A 288 1.02 7.71 17.45
CA GLY A 288 -0.31 7.14 17.28
C GLY A 288 -1.35 8.19 16.86
N ARG A 289 -1.37 9.33 17.55
CA ARG A 289 -2.29 10.43 17.20
C ARG A 289 -1.95 11.09 15.87
N VAL A 290 -0.66 11.37 15.62
CA VAL A 290 -0.20 12.08 14.41
C VAL A 290 -0.33 11.21 13.15
N CYS A 291 -0.02 9.91 13.24
CA CYS A 291 -0.13 8.97 12.12
C CYS A 291 -1.48 8.24 12.05
N GLY A 292 -2.42 8.52 12.97
CA GLY A 292 -3.67 7.76 13.07
C GLY A 292 -3.47 6.28 13.43
N ILE A 293 -2.35 5.93 14.05
CA ILE A 293 -2.06 4.57 14.49
C ILE A 293 -2.71 4.36 15.86
N PRO A 294 -3.52 3.31 16.05
CA PRO A 294 -4.15 3.07 17.33
C PRO A 294 -3.09 3.01 18.44
N SER A 295 -3.29 3.82 19.48
CA SER A 295 -2.34 4.10 20.57
C SER A 295 -2.07 2.92 21.51
N SER A 296 -2.42 1.70 21.10
CA SER A 296 -2.11 0.49 21.82
C SER A 296 -1.20 -0.36 20.92
N PRO A 297 0.02 -0.77 21.36
CA PRO A 297 0.60 -1.97 20.78
C PRO A 297 -0.51 -3.02 20.82
N ARG A 298 -0.74 -3.73 19.70
CA ARG A 298 -1.60 -4.91 19.74
C ARG A 298 -1.03 -5.78 20.85
N THR A 299 -1.61 -5.73 22.04
CA THR A 299 -1.26 -6.62 23.13
C THR A 299 -1.53 -7.98 22.51
N PRO A 300 -0.51 -8.84 22.32
CA PRO A 300 -0.77 -10.17 21.84
C PRO A 300 -1.86 -10.71 22.76
N MET A 301 -3.01 -11.07 22.17
CA MET A 301 -4.18 -11.45 22.93
C MET A 301 -3.72 -12.52 23.90
N THR A 302 -3.65 -12.19 25.20
CA THR A 302 -3.08 -13.12 26.16
C THR A 302 -3.94 -14.38 26.13
N LEU A 303 -3.34 -15.56 26.32
CA LEU A 303 -4.11 -16.80 26.32
C LEU A 303 -5.31 -16.69 27.27
N LEU A 304 -5.14 -15.98 28.39
CA LEU A 304 -6.20 -15.67 29.35
C LEU A 304 -7.30 -14.77 28.75
N ALA A 305 -6.96 -13.71 28.01
CA ALA A 305 -7.94 -12.84 27.35
C ALA A 305 -8.67 -13.58 26.22
N LEU A 306 -7.97 -14.45 25.48
CA LEU A 306 -8.57 -15.33 24.48
C LEU A 306 -9.54 -16.32 25.12
N VAL A 307 -9.13 -16.98 26.21
CA VAL A 307 -9.98 -17.92 26.97
C VAL A 307 -11.18 -17.21 27.59
N ALA A 308 -11.00 -16.02 28.18
CA ALA A 308 -12.11 -15.24 28.73
C ALA A 308 -13.10 -14.79 27.64
N ALA A 309 -12.61 -14.39 26.46
CA ALA A 309 -13.45 -14.09 25.31
C ALA A 309 -14.22 -15.33 24.83
N LEU A 310 -13.54 -16.48 24.72
CA LEU A 310 -14.16 -17.76 24.33
C LEU A 310 -15.21 -18.25 25.34
N ILE A 311 -14.97 -18.07 26.64
CA ILE A 311 -15.94 -18.40 27.71
C ILE A 311 -17.14 -17.46 27.66
N GLY A 312 -16.91 -16.15 27.54
CA GLY A 312 -17.99 -15.18 27.36
C GLY A 312 -18.82 -15.47 26.12
N LEU A 313 -18.19 -15.98 25.07
CA LEU A 313 -18.85 -16.40 23.84
C LEU A 313 -19.66 -17.69 23.99
N ALA A 314 -19.11 -18.70 24.66
CA ALA A 314 -19.85 -19.92 24.98
C ALA A 314 -21.07 -19.63 25.88
N ALA A 315 -20.92 -18.67 26.80
CA ALA A 315 -22.04 -18.21 27.64
C ALA A 315 -23.11 -17.46 26.83
N LEU A 316 -22.71 -16.61 25.87
CA LEU A 316 -23.66 -15.92 24.99
C LEU A 316 -24.39 -16.86 24.02
N ASP A 317 -23.69 -17.90 23.53
CA ASP A 317 -24.28 -18.95 22.68
C ASP A 317 -25.37 -19.76 23.40
N SER A 318 -25.22 -19.94 24.72
CA SER A 318 -26.25 -20.60 25.54
C SER A 318 -27.58 -19.82 25.62
N VAL A 319 -27.57 -18.53 25.27
CA VAL A 319 -28.75 -17.65 25.32
C VAL A 319 -29.43 -17.54 23.95
N ASN A 320 -28.69 -17.61 22.84
CA ASN A 320 -29.27 -17.60 21.49
C ASN A 320 -28.30 -18.17 20.43
N PRO A 321 -28.60 -19.33 19.81
CA PRO A 321 -27.69 -20.01 18.88
C PRO A 321 -27.44 -19.23 17.57
N CYS A 322 -28.22 -18.18 17.27
CA CYS A 322 -28.01 -17.35 16.09
C CYS A 322 -26.89 -16.31 16.27
N PHE A 323 -26.50 -15.97 17.50
CA PHE A 323 -25.46 -14.97 17.77
C PHE A 323 -24.03 -15.50 17.56
N LEU A 324 -23.83 -16.81 17.73
CA LEU A 324 -22.53 -17.46 17.58
C LEU A 324 -21.99 -17.33 16.15
N ALA A 325 -22.84 -17.48 15.12
CA ALA A 325 -22.39 -17.42 13.73
C ALA A 325 -21.89 -16.02 13.31
N LEU A 326 -22.60 -14.96 13.71
CA LEU A 326 -22.23 -13.57 13.44
C LEU A 326 -20.99 -13.15 14.22
N TYR A 327 -20.84 -13.64 15.45
CA TYR A 327 -19.71 -13.25 16.28
C TYR A 327 -18.46 -14.09 16.00
N THR A 328 -18.57 -15.39 15.72
CA THR A 328 -17.43 -16.21 15.28
C THR A 328 -16.85 -15.72 13.96
N THR A 329 -17.67 -15.21 13.04
CA THR A 329 -17.17 -14.53 11.83
C THR A 329 -16.47 -13.22 12.17
N LEU A 330 -16.97 -12.43 13.13
CA LEU A 330 -16.31 -11.19 13.57
C LEU A 330 -14.98 -11.46 14.30
N VAL A 331 -14.91 -12.51 15.12
CA VAL A 331 -13.70 -12.95 15.83
C VAL A 331 -12.71 -13.58 14.88
N ALA A 332 -13.14 -14.42 13.94
CA ALA A 332 -12.27 -14.96 12.90
C ALA A 332 -11.75 -13.85 11.98
N ALA A 333 -12.57 -12.84 11.66
CA ALA A 333 -12.15 -11.67 10.90
C ALA A 333 -11.12 -10.83 11.70
N SER A 334 -11.35 -10.59 12.98
CA SER A 334 -10.42 -9.81 13.82
C SER A 334 -9.13 -10.57 14.17
N ALA A 335 -9.20 -11.89 14.39
CA ALA A 335 -8.04 -12.75 14.60
C ALA A 335 -7.21 -12.95 13.32
N SER A 336 -7.85 -13.08 12.14
CA SER A 336 -7.14 -13.15 10.85
C SER A 336 -6.45 -11.84 10.47
N LEU A 337 -6.98 -10.69 10.93
CA LEU A 337 -6.30 -9.39 10.84
C LEU A 337 -5.13 -9.25 11.82
N GLY A 338 -5.03 -10.14 12.83
CA GLY A 338 -4.02 -10.15 13.88
C GLY A 338 -2.89 -11.20 13.74
N GLY A 339 -3.12 -12.31 13.03
CA GLY A 339 -2.28 -13.52 13.09
C GLY A 339 -1.27 -13.77 11.96
N SER A 340 -1.23 -12.94 10.91
CA SER A 340 -0.42 -13.22 9.70
C SER A 340 1.11 -13.18 9.91
N SER A 341 1.60 -12.69 11.05
CA SER A 341 3.04 -12.62 11.37
C SER A 341 3.55 -13.81 12.18
N ALA A 342 2.69 -14.60 12.84
CA ALA A 342 3.10 -15.74 13.66
C ALA A 342 3.07 -17.09 12.92
N ALA A 343 2.29 -17.22 11.84
CA ALA A 343 2.15 -18.46 11.07
C ALA A 343 3.25 -18.68 10.00
N LEU A 344 4.24 -17.78 9.91
CA LEU A 344 5.40 -17.90 9.02
C LEU A 344 6.71 -18.21 9.76
N ALA A 345 6.64 -18.51 11.07
CA ALA A 345 7.78 -18.86 11.90
C ALA A 345 7.82 -20.36 12.29
N THR A 346 7.04 -21.22 11.63
CA THR A 346 7.12 -22.68 11.77
C THR A 346 7.24 -23.36 10.42
#